data_AF-A0A378KBR5-F1
#
_entry.id   AF-A0A378KBR5-F1
#
_cell.length_a   1.000
_cell.length_b   1.000
_cell.length_c   1.000
_cell.angle_alpha   90.00
_cell.angle_beta   90.00
_cell.angle_gamma   90.00
#
_symmetry.space_group_name_H-M   'P 1'
#
loop_
_entity.id
_entity.type
_entity.pdbx_description
1 polymer ?
#
loop_
_entity_poly.entity_id
_entity_poly.type
_entity_poly.pdbx_seq_one_letter_code
_entity_poly.pdbx_strand_id
1 'polypeptide(L)'
;MFKSIFILCRKKILVLLLLSLCFITSTASASFHRSLWPKWLVNAPLSKQSISHQAWQHFLDHHVITNEEDINLVDYTNINEKELASLKEYIKNLSQIDIDNYNRQEQLAYWINLYNALTVLTVANYYPIANIQEINISPGLFSVGPWGANIITIKNTNLSLDDINNRIIRPIWNDPRTLCFK
;
A
#
# COMPACT_ATOMS: atom_id res chain seq x y z
N MET A 1 58.31 -38.96 -4.09
CA MET A 1 58.40 -37.72 -3.31
C MET A 1 57.65 -36.52 -3.93
N PHE A 2 57.52 -36.40 -5.25
CA PHE A 2 56.92 -35.22 -5.92
C PHE A 2 55.38 -35.10 -5.88
N LYS A 3 54.63 -36.20 -5.72
CA LYS A 3 53.15 -36.17 -5.71
C LYS A 3 52.56 -35.50 -4.46
N SER A 4 53.19 -35.63 -3.30
CA SER A 4 52.67 -35.08 -2.04
C SER A 4 52.79 -33.56 -1.95
N ILE A 5 53.80 -32.96 -2.58
CA ILE A 5 54.04 -31.50 -2.60
C ILE A 5 52.97 -30.78 -3.45
N PHE A 6 52.59 -31.38 -4.59
CA PHE A 6 51.53 -30.83 -5.47
C PHE A 6 50.14 -30.84 -4.81
N ILE A 7 49.82 -31.88 -4.03
CA ILE A 7 48.55 -31.98 -3.31
C ILE A 7 48.48 -30.95 -2.17
N LEU A 8 49.60 -30.73 -1.47
CA LEU A 8 49.67 -29.75 -0.39
C LEU A 8 49.53 -28.31 -0.92
N CYS A 9 50.12 -28.02 -2.09
CA CYS A 9 50.02 -26.72 -2.75
C CYS A 9 48.58 -26.42 -3.24
N ARG A 10 47.90 -27.42 -3.83
CA ARG A 10 46.49 -27.31 -4.24
C ARG A 10 45.53 -27.07 -3.07
N LYS A 11 45.74 -27.72 -1.92
CA LYS A 11 44.92 -27.51 -0.71
C LYS A 11 45.07 -26.10 -0.13
N LYS A 12 46.29 -25.55 -0.13
CA LYS A 12 46.54 -24.18 0.35
C LYS A 12 45.91 -23.13 -0.57
N ILE A 13 45.96 -23.32 -1.89
CA ILE A 13 45.30 -22.44 -2.86
C ILE A 13 43.77 -22.49 -2.73
N LEU A 14 43.18 -23.68 -2.51
CA LEU A 14 41.74 -23.83 -2.29
C LEU A 14 41.27 -23.16 -0.99
N VAL A 15 42.07 -23.26 0.09
CA VAL A 15 41.76 -22.61 1.38
C VAL A 15 41.90 -21.09 1.30
N LEU A 16 42.88 -20.56 0.55
CA LEU A 16 43.00 -19.13 0.29
C LEU A 16 41.86 -18.57 -0.58
N LEU A 17 41.37 -19.33 -1.57
CA LEU A 17 40.19 -18.98 -2.37
C LEU A 17 38.88 -19.01 -1.56
N LEU A 18 38.73 -19.97 -0.65
CA LEU A 18 37.58 -20.04 0.25
C LEU A 18 37.60 -18.92 1.30
N LEU A 19 38.77 -18.53 1.80
CA LEU A 19 38.92 -17.40 2.72
C LEU A 19 38.69 -16.05 2.02
N SER A 20 39.02 -15.90 0.73
CA SER A 20 38.72 -14.67 -0.02
C SER A 20 37.23 -14.52 -0.36
N LEU A 21 36.48 -15.62 -0.47
CA LEU A 21 35.02 -15.56 -0.68
C LEU A 21 34.24 -15.06 0.54
N CYS A 22 34.82 -15.12 1.75
CA CYS A 22 34.15 -14.66 2.97
C CYS A 22 34.27 -13.16 3.25
N PHE A 23 35.08 -12.42 2.48
CA PHE A 23 35.28 -10.96 2.69
C PHE A 23 34.41 -10.06 1.80
N ILE A 24 33.49 -10.65 1.03
CA ILE A 24 32.46 -9.89 0.30
C ILE A 24 31.11 -10.02 1.03
N THR A 25 31.09 -9.80 2.34
CA THR A 25 29.85 -9.40 3.00
C THR A 25 29.63 -7.94 2.66
N SER A 26 29.11 -7.68 1.45
CA SER A 26 28.49 -6.41 1.14
C SER A 26 27.49 -6.14 2.25
N THR A 27 27.68 -5.04 2.97
CA THR A 27 26.60 -4.44 3.74
C THR A 27 25.53 -4.07 2.72
N ALA A 28 24.60 -5.00 2.48
CA ALA A 28 23.36 -4.68 1.83
C ALA A 28 22.63 -3.74 2.78
N SER A 29 22.96 -2.45 2.69
CA SER A 29 22.00 -1.42 3.04
C SER A 29 20.88 -1.63 2.04
N ALA A 30 19.84 -2.36 2.46
CA ALA A 30 18.52 -2.08 1.96
C ALA A 30 18.25 -0.63 2.38
N SER A 31 18.70 0.32 1.56
CA SER A 31 18.17 1.66 1.59
C SER A 31 16.70 1.47 1.27
N PHE A 32 15.89 1.39 2.32
CA PHE A 32 14.46 1.55 2.23
C PHE A 32 14.30 2.99 1.77
N HIS A 33 14.42 3.21 0.46
CA HIS A 33 14.17 4.48 -0.19
C HIS A 33 12.69 4.75 0.08
N ARG A 34 12.39 5.35 1.24
CA ARG A 34 11.08 5.89 1.57
C ARG A 34 10.79 6.85 0.43
N SER A 35 9.94 6.45 -0.49
CA SER A 35 9.45 7.28 -1.58
C SER A 35 8.46 8.33 -1.06
N LEU A 36 8.70 8.83 0.15
CA LEU A 36 7.90 9.80 0.88
C LEU A 36 7.88 11.11 0.10
N TRP A 37 6.68 11.66 -0.10
CA TRP A 37 6.54 13.02 -0.56
C TRP A 37 6.44 13.97 0.63
N PRO A 38 7.43 14.89 0.82
CA PRO A 38 7.50 15.73 2.01
C PRO A 38 6.25 16.59 2.26
N LYS A 39 5.45 16.89 1.23
CA LYS A 39 4.20 17.64 1.36
C LYS A 39 3.17 17.00 2.31
N TRP A 40 3.25 15.69 2.54
CA TRP A 40 2.37 14.96 3.45
C TRP A 40 2.89 14.93 4.90
N LEU A 41 4.05 15.54 5.16
CA LEU A 41 4.58 15.71 6.51
C LEU A 41 3.97 16.91 7.24
N VAL A 42 3.24 17.80 6.57
CA VAL A 42 2.56 18.91 7.24
C VAL A 42 1.43 18.35 8.10
N ASN A 43 1.31 18.85 9.33
CA ASN A 43 0.25 18.50 10.27
C ASN A 43 0.06 19.62 11.30
N ALA A 44 -1.07 19.62 12.00
CA ALA A 44 -1.37 20.51 13.11
C ALA A 44 -1.39 19.73 14.43
N PRO A 45 -0.27 19.63 15.17
CA PRO A 45 -0.13 18.72 16.33
C PRO A 45 -1.15 18.98 17.46
N LEU A 46 -1.60 20.22 17.61
CA LEU A 46 -2.54 20.63 18.65
C LEU A 46 -4.01 20.60 18.19
N SER A 47 -4.26 20.23 16.92
CA SER A 47 -5.61 20.14 16.38
C SER A 47 -6.40 19.04 17.08
N LYS A 48 -7.63 19.38 17.48
CA LYS A 48 -8.64 18.45 18.03
C LYS A 48 -9.78 18.19 17.05
N GLN A 49 -9.64 18.65 15.81
CA GLN A 49 -10.63 18.40 14.76
C GLN A 49 -10.67 16.90 14.42
N SER A 50 -11.86 16.42 14.08
CA SER A 50 -12.10 15.04 13.66
C SER A 50 -12.85 15.03 12.33
N ILE A 51 -12.55 14.05 11.50
CA ILE A 51 -13.19 13.82 10.21
C ILE A 51 -14.27 12.75 10.41
N SER A 52 -15.50 13.06 10.00
CA SER A 52 -16.57 12.07 10.07
C SER A 52 -16.37 11.00 9.00
N HIS A 53 -16.35 9.75 9.43
CA HIS A 53 -16.34 8.57 8.56
C HIS A 53 -17.68 7.81 8.60
N GLN A 54 -18.76 8.45 9.07
CA GLN A 54 -20.06 7.78 9.26
C GLN A 54 -20.66 7.25 7.95
N ALA A 55 -20.50 7.96 6.83
CA ALA A 55 -20.97 7.48 5.53
C ALA A 55 -20.26 6.17 5.11
N TRP A 56 -18.96 6.07 5.40
CA TRP A 56 -18.19 4.86 5.17
C TRP A 56 -18.57 3.74 6.12
N GLN A 57 -18.77 4.05 7.40
CA GLN A 57 -19.25 3.07 8.38
C GLN A 57 -20.60 2.49 7.96
N HIS A 58 -21.54 3.35 7.56
CA HIS A 58 -22.85 2.91 7.06
C HIS A 58 -22.71 2.00 5.83
N PHE A 59 -21.81 2.32 4.89
CA PHE A 59 -21.54 1.44 3.76
C PHE A 59 -21.03 0.07 4.23
N LEU A 60 -20.06 0.04 5.15
CA LEU A 60 -19.51 -1.20 5.69
C LEU A 60 -20.56 -2.03 6.44
N ASP A 61 -21.41 -1.39 7.23
CA ASP A 61 -22.46 -2.07 8.00
C ASP A 61 -23.45 -2.84 7.10
N HIS A 62 -23.64 -2.37 5.85
CA HIS A 62 -24.55 -3.00 4.89
C HIS A 62 -23.88 -4.02 3.97
N HIS A 63 -22.57 -3.87 3.72
CA HIS A 63 -21.88 -4.62 2.68
C HIS A 63 -20.71 -5.46 3.19
N VAL A 64 -20.43 -5.49 4.49
CA VAL A 64 -19.46 -6.44 5.06
C VAL A 64 -20.20 -7.67 5.55
N ILE A 65 -19.78 -8.82 5.04
CA ILE A 65 -20.21 -10.14 5.49
C ILE A 65 -19.02 -10.88 6.09
N THR A 66 -19.27 -11.70 7.10
CA THR A 66 -18.25 -12.57 7.70
C THR A 66 -18.43 -13.98 7.14
N ASN A 67 -17.37 -14.58 6.60
CA ASN A 67 -17.41 -15.95 6.10
C ASN A 67 -17.33 -16.96 7.26
N GLU A 68 -17.38 -18.25 6.94
CA GLU A 68 -17.29 -19.35 7.92
C GLU A 68 -15.92 -19.42 8.65
N GLU A 69 -14.91 -18.72 8.15
CA GLU A 69 -13.56 -18.65 8.73
C GLU A 69 -13.33 -17.38 9.57
N ASP A 70 -14.40 -16.66 9.94
CA ASP A 70 -14.36 -15.38 10.66
C ASP A 70 -13.62 -14.25 9.92
N ILE A 71 -13.55 -14.33 8.58
CA ILE A 71 -12.94 -13.32 7.72
C ILE A 71 -14.03 -12.37 7.21
N ASN A 72 -13.81 -11.07 7.41
CA ASN A 72 -14.66 -10.01 6.88
C ASN A 72 -14.38 -9.78 5.39
N LEU A 73 -15.44 -9.87 4.57
CA LEU A 73 -15.42 -9.70 3.13
C LEU A 73 -16.42 -8.64 2.72
N VAL A 74 -16.15 -7.94 1.62
CA VAL A 74 -17.12 -7.02 1.01
C VAL A 74 -18.03 -7.80 0.06
N ASP A 75 -19.34 -7.73 0.28
CA ASP A 75 -20.36 -8.32 -0.57
C ASP A 75 -20.63 -7.45 -1.80
N TYR A 76 -19.73 -7.57 -2.78
CA TYR A 76 -19.85 -6.84 -4.05
C TYR A 76 -21.10 -7.20 -4.85
N THR A 77 -21.70 -8.37 -4.62
CA THR A 77 -22.89 -8.81 -5.39
C THR A 77 -24.12 -7.99 -5.08
N ASN A 78 -24.22 -7.47 -3.86
CA ASN A 78 -25.38 -6.74 -3.36
C ASN A 78 -25.18 -5.23 -3.26
N ILE A 79 -24.13 -4.68 -3.89
CA ILE A 79 -23.94 -3.23 -4.00
C ILE A 79 -24.77 -2.72 -5.19
N ASN A 80 -25.77 -1.88 -4.90
CA ASN A 80 -26.55 -1.21 -5.94
C ASN A 80 -25.97 0.16 -6.34
N GLU A 81 -26.53 0.76 -7.41
CA GLU A 81 -26.04 2.03 -7.95
C GLU A 81 -26.10 3.19 -6.94
N LYS A 82 -27.10 3.20 -6.04
CA LYS A 82 -27.27 4.25 -5.04
C LYS A 82 -26.20 4.16 -3.95
N GLU A 83 -25.88 2.95 -3.50
CA GLU A 83 -24.81 2.70 -2.53
C GLU A 83 -23.44 3.05 -3.14
N LEU A 84 -23.21 2.64 -4.39
CA LEU A 84 -22.00 3.00 -5.12
C LEU A 84 -21.86 4.52 -5.30
N ALA A 85 -22.97 5.22 -5.59
CA ALA A 85 -22.98 6.69 -5.65
C ALA A 85 -22.66 7.32 -4.30
N SER A 86 -23.19 6.77 -3.20
CA SER A 86 -22.92 7.24 -1.84
C SER A 86 -21.44 7.05 -1.46
N LEU A 87 -20.82 5.94 -1.87
CA LEU A 87 -19.38 5.70 -1.69
C LEU A 87 -18.54 6.72 -2.49
N LYS A 88 -18.91 7.01 -3.74
CA LYS A 88 -18.26 8.03 -4.57
C LYS A 88 -18.35 9.42 -3.94
N GLU A 89 -19.50 9.76 -3.37
CA GLU A 89 -19.71 11.03 -2.68
C GLU A 89 -18.83 11.13 -1.42
N TYR A 90 -18.76 10.08 -0.61
CA TYR A 90 -17.86 10.03 0.55
C TYR A 90 -16.39 10.28 0.16
N ILE A 91 -15.90 9.59 -0.87
CA ILE A 91 -14.53 9.76 -1.38
C ILE A 91 -14.31 11.18 -1.91
N LYS A 92 -15.28 11.74 -2.63
CA LYS A 92 -15.24 13.13 -3.10
C LYS A 92 -15.15 14.10 -1.93
N ASN A 93 -15.93 13.91 -0.88
CA ASN A 93 -15.89 14.77 0.31
C ASN A 93 -14.54 14.70 1.00
N LEU A 94 -13.95 13.51 1.17
CA LEU A 94 -12.59 13.37 1.67
C LEU A 94 -11.59 14.13 0.80
N SER A 95 -11.73 14.08 -0.52
CA SER A 95 -10.79 14.72 -1.44
C SER A 95 -10.68 16.25 -1.30
N GLN A 96 -11.70 16.88 -0.72
CA GLN A 96 -11.79 18.31 -0.50
C GLN A 96 -11.25 18.75 0.87
N ILE A 97 -10.94 17.81 1.76
CA ILE A 97 -10.43 18.12 3.10
C ILE A 97 -8.97 18.58 3.00
N ASP A 98 -8.69 19.74 3.58
CA ASP A 98 -7.31 20.17 3.82
C ASP A 98 -6.72 19.44 5.02
N ILE A 99 -6.10 18.30 4.73
CA ILE A 99 -5.59 17.35 5.71
C ILE A 99 -4.45 17.91 6.59
N ASP A 100 -3.84 19.04 6.20
CA ASP A 100 -2.75 19.68 6.95
C ASP A 100 -3.23 20.26 8.29
N ASN A 101 -4.53 20.57 8.40
CA ASN A 101 -5.15 21.14 9.60
C ASN A 101 -5.41 20.10 10.71
N TYR A 102 -5.07 18.84 10.47
CA TYR A 102 -5.35 17.73 11.37
C TYR A 102 -4.07 17.19 12.02
N ASN A 103 -4.24 16.60 13.20
CA ASN A 103 -3.13 15.95 13.91
C ASN A 103 -2.78 14.59 13.27
N ARG A 104 -1.65 14.00 13.66
CA ARG A 104 -1.14 12.77 13.03
C ARG A 104 -2.04 11.53 13.16
N GLN A 105 -2.82 11.43 14.23
CA GLN A 105 -3.71 10.29 14.42
C GLN A 105 -4.90 10.39 13.46
N GLU A 106 -5.47 11.59 13.35
CA GLU A 106 -6.58 11.86 12.46
C GLU A 106 -6.16 11.76 10.98
N GLN A 107 -4.96 12.24 10.64
CA GLN A 107 -4.38 12.06 9.31
C GLN A 107 -4.24 10.58 8.94
N LEU A 108 -3.81 9.72 9.88
CA LEU A 108 -3.71 8.29 9.63
C LEU A 108 -5.09 7.66 9.38
N ALA A 109 -6.09 8.00 10.19
CA ALA A 109 -7.46 7.53 10.02
C ALA A 109 -8.01 7.94 8.64
N TYR A 110 -7.81 9.20 8.25
CA TYR A 110 -8.15 9.70 6.93
C TYR A 110 -7.53 8.86 5.80
N TRP A 111 -6.21 8.64 5.83
CA TRP A 111 -5.51 7.95 4.74
C TRP A 111 -5.89 6.48 4.64
N ILE A 112 -6.05 5.79 5.78
CA ILE A 112 -6.50 4.39 5.80
C ILE A 112 -7.91 4.27 5.25
N ASN A 113 -8.84 5.11 5.73
CA ASN A 113 -10.22 5.07 5.28
C ASN A 113 -10.37 5.44 3.81
N LEU A 114 -9.59 6.42 3.33
CA LEU A 114 -9.55 6.77 1.92
C LEU A 114 -9.02 5.63 1.06
N TYR A 115 -7.91 5.01 1.47
CA TYR A 115 -7.31 3.88 0.75
C TYR A 115 -8.29 2.69 0.65
N ASN A 116 -8.93 2.33 1.76
CA ASN A 116 -9.88 1.22 1.80
C ASN A 116 -11.12 1.51 0.93
N ALA A 117 -11.69 2.71 1.04
CA ALA A 117 -12.85 3.10 0.24
C ALA A 117 -12.54 3.16 -1.25
N LEU A 118 -11.36 3.67 -1.65
CA LEU A 118 -10.90 3.65 -3.03
C LEU A 118 -10.70 2.23 -3.56
N THR A 119 -10.15 1.33 -2.73
CA THR A 119 -9.97 -0.08 -3.11
C THR A 119 -11.33 -0.74 -3.38
N VAL A 120 -12.30 -0.58 -2.48
CA VAL A 120 -13.65 -1.10 -2.66
C VAL A 120 -14.33 -0.49 -3.88
N LEU A 121 -14.24 0.83 -4.06
CA LEU A 121 -14.79 1.51 -5.24
C LEU A 121 -14.19 0.96 -6.54
N THR A 122 -12.87 0.76 -6.57
CA THR A 122 -12.18 0.18 -7.72
C THR A 122 -12.70 -1.22 -8.02
N VAL A 123 -12.81 -2.12 -7.04
CA VAL A 123 -13.35 -3.47 -7.29
C VAL A 123 -14.80 -3.41 -7.73
N ALA A 124 -15.64 -2.62 -7.06
CA ALA A 124 -17.06 -2.51 -7.36
C ALA A 124 -17.32 -2.00 -8.78
N ASN A 125 -16.51 -1.09 -9.32
CA ASN A 125 -16.66 -0.58 -10.70
C ASN A 125 -16.38 -1.64 -11.78
N TYR A 126 -15.68 -2.73 -11.46
CA TYR A 126 -15.32 -3.78 -12.42
C TYR A 126 -16.04 -5.10 -12.16
N TYR A 127 -16.77 -5.21 -11.05
CA TYR A 127 -17.47 -6.44 -10.68
C TYR A 127 -18.52 -6.87 -11.73
N PRO A 128 -18.69 -8.16 -12.03
CA PRO A 128 -17.97 -9.32 -11.48
C PRO A 128 -16.60 -9.54 -12.14
N ILE A 129 -15.59 -9.82 -11.31
CA ILE A 129 -14.23 -10.20 -11.75
C ILE A 129 -13.79 -11.47 -11.04
N ALA A 130 -12.97 -12.27 -11.71
CA ALA A 130 -12.34 -13.43 -11.08
C ALA A 130 -11.13 -13.01 -10.22
N ASN A 131 -10.37 -12.01 -10.67
CA ASN A 131 -9.17 -11.53 -10.00
C ASN A 131 -9.00 -10.01 -10.15
N ILE A 132 -8.74 -9.32 -9.04
CA ILE A 132 -8.47 -7.87 -9.04
C ILE A 132 -7.25 -7.48 -9.91
N GLN A 133 -6.29 -8.39 -10.08
CA GLN A 133 -5.10 -8.17 -10.91
C GLN A 133 -5.44 -8.05 -12.40
N GLU A 134 -6.63 -8.48 -12.83
CA GLU A 134 -7.09 -8.37 -14.23
C GLU A 134 -7.64 -6.97 -14.55
N ILE A 135 -7.83 -6.10 -13.55
CA ILE A 135 -8.26 -4.71 -13.77
C ILE A 135 -7.09 -3.90 -14.34
N ASN A 136 -6.96 -3.92 -15.66
CA ASN A 136 -5.85 -3.30 -16.41
C ASN A 136 -6.07 -1.80 -16.67
N ILE A 137 -6.12 -1.01 -15.59
CA ILE A 137 -6.22 0.46 -15.66
C ILE A 137 -4.94 1.20 -15.29
N SER A 138 -3.95 0.49 -14.75
CA SER A 138 -2.65 1.07 -14.44
C SER A 138 -1.90 1.42 -15.74
N PRO A 139 -1.13 2.53 -15.77
CA PRO A 139 -0.32 2.86 -16.93
C PRO A 139 0.88 1.92 -17.08
N GLY A 140 1.19 1.53 -18.31
CA GLY A 140 2.40 0.77 -18.67
C GLY A 140 2.13 -0.68 -19.08
N LEU A 141 2.93 -1.18 -20.02
CA LEU A 141 2.75 -2.49 -20.68
C LEU A 141 2.94 -3.71 -19.77
N PHE A 142 3.55 -3.52 -18.59
CA PHE A 142 3.84 -4.58 -17.61
C PHE A 142 3.17 -4.30 -16.26
N SER A 143 2.17 -3.42 -16.23
CA SER A 143 1.42 -3.15 -15.02
C SER A 143 0.45 -4.30 -14.72
N VAL A 144 0.27 -4.62 -13.44
CA VAL A 144 -0.62 -5.69 -12.98
C VAL A 144 -1.62 -5.09 -12.00
N GLY A 145 -2.91 -5.29 -12.26
CA GLY A 145 -3.99 -4.73 -11.44
C GLY A 145 -4.11 -3.21 -11.49
N PRO A 146 -5.00 -2.64 -10.65
CA PRO A 146 -5.37 -1.23 -10.72
C PRO A 146 -4.47 -0.30 -9.89
N TRP A 147 -3.44 -0.85 -9.25
CA TRP A 147 -2.73 -0.20 -8.13
C TRP A 147 -2.03 1.10 -8.48
N GLY A 148 -1.50 1.21 -9.70
CA GLY A 148 -0.77 2.37 -10.21
C GLY A 148 -1.63 3.37 -10.97
N ALA A 149 -2.93 3.12 -11.13
CA ALA A 149 -3.83 4.06 -11.78
C ALA A 149 -4.07 5.29 -10.89
N ASN A 150 -4.00 6.48 -11.49
CA ASN A 150 -4.37 7.72 -10.82
C ASN A 150 -5.89 7.79 -10.69
N ILE A 151 -6.40 7.50 -9.49
CA ILE A 151 -7.85 7.37 -9.23
C ILE A 151 -8.44 8.51 -8.41
N ILE A 152 -7.59 9.37 -7.83
CA ILE A 152 -8.04 10.51 -7.03
C ILE A 152 -7.05 11.67 -7.09
N THR A 153 -7.54 12.90 -6.91
CA THR A 153 -6.71 14.09 -6.76
C THR A 153 -6.89 14.66 -5.35
N ILE A 154 -5.80 14.75 -4.57
CA ILE A 154 -5.77 15.37 -3.24
C ILE A 154 -4.77 16.51 -3.25
N LYS A 155 -5.16 17.72 -2.85
CA LYS A 155 -4.29 18.92 -2.84
C LYS A 155 -3.50 19.09 -4.15
N ASN A 156 -4.21 19.08 -5.28
CA ASN A 156 -3.66 19.19 -6.63
C ASN A 156 -2.62 18.11 -6.99
N THR A 157 -2.69 16.94 -6.35
CA THR A 157 -1.81 15.81 -6.64
C THR A 157 -2.63 14.60 -6.98
N ASN A 158 -2.43 14.08 -8.19
CA ASN A 158 -3.01 12.81 -8.61
C ASN A 158 -2.33 11.68 -7.85
N LEU A 159 -3.14 10.80 -7.27
CA LEU A 159 -2.70 9.71 -6.43
C LEU A 159 -3.28 8.39 -6.94
N SER A 160 -2.42 7.39 -6.94
CA SER A 160 -2.77 5.98 -7.06
C SER A 160 -2.90 5.32 -5.69
N LEU A 161 -3.44 4.10 -5.64
CA LEU A 161 -3.44 3.27 -4.42
C LEU A 161 -2.00 3.00 -3.95
N ASP A 162 -1.10 2.75 -4.90
CA ASP A 162 0.33 2.55 -4.63
C ASP A 162 0.99 3.80 -4.04
N ASP A 163 0.64 5.00 -4.52
CA ASP A 163 1.17 6.24 -3.95
C ASP A 163 0.69 6.44 -2.51
N ILE A 164 -0.61 6.25 -2.25
CA ILE A 164 -1.17 6.38 -0.90
C ILE A 164 -0.46 5.43 0.07
N ASN A 165 -0.31 4.15 -0.31
CA ASN A 165 0.33 3.16 0.56
C ASN A 165 1.83 3.40 0.73
N ASN A 166 2.58 3.51 -0.37
CA ASN A 166 4.04 3.47 -0.35
C ASN A 166 4.71 4.83 -0.15
N ARG A 167 4.01 5.93 -0.47
CA ARG A 167 4.57 7.30 -0.36
C ARG A 167 3.98 8.10 0.79
N ILE A 168 2.88 7.65 1.40
CA ILE A 168 2.20 8.36 2.48
C ILE A 168 2.10 7.48 3.73
N ILE A 169 1.34 6.39 3.70
CA ILE A 169 1.02 5.61 4.91
C ILE A 169 2.27 4.92 5.48
N ARG A 170 2.93 4.07 4.68
CA ARG A 170 4.09 3.29 5.14
C ARG A 170 5.27 4.17 5.57
N PRO A 171 5.65 5.24 4.86
CA PRO A 171 6.79 6.06 5.26
C PRO A 171 6.57 6.89 6.53
N ILE A 172 5.34 7.35 6.78
CA ILE A 172 5.02 8.26 7.88
C ILE A 172 4.68 7.49 9.15
N TRP A 173 3.85 6.44 9.07
CA TRP A 173 3.37 5.71 10.25
C TRP A 173 3.88 4.27 10.34
N ASN A 174 4.26 3.64 9.23
CA ASN A 174 4.60 2.21 9.17
C ASN A 174 3.51 1.32 9.80
N ASP A 175 2.24 1.67 9.55
CA ASP A 175 1.08 0.99 10.12
C ASP A 175 0.83 -0.37 9.45
N PRO A 176 0.61 -1.46 10.21
CA PRO A 176 0.41 -2.79 9.63
C PRO A 176 -0.95 -2.99 8.97
N ARG A 177 -1.94 -2.12 9.18
CA ARG A 177 -3.32 -2.32 8.70
C ARG A 177 -3.49 -2.09 7.19
N THR A 178 -2.49 -1.58 6.49
CA THR A 178 -2.52 -1.38 5.03
C THR A 178 -1.71 -2.41 4.24
N LEU A 179 -1.34 -3.54 4.86
CA LEU A 179 -0.36 -4.51 4.34
C LEU A 179 -0.94 -5.68 3.53
N CYS A 180 -2.08 -5.54 2.85
CA CYS A 180 -2.54 -6.58 1.94
C CYS A 180 -2.56 -6.08 0.49
N PHE A 181 -2.33 -7.00 -0.44
CA PHE A 181 -2.22 -6.83 -1.89
C PHE A 181 -0.83 -6.44 -2.40
N LYS A 182 0.12 -7.38 -2.29
CA LYS A 182 1.14 -7.55 -3.31
C LYS A 182 1.25 -9.01 -3.70
#